data_AF-A0A536F987-F1
#
_entry.id   AF-A0A536F987-F1
#
_cell.length_a   1.000
_cell.length_b   1.000
_cell.length_c   1.000
_cell.angle_alpha   90.00
_cell.angle_beta   90.00
_cell.angle_gamma   90.00
#
_symmetry.space_group_name_H-M   'P 1'
#
loop_
_entity.id
_entity.type
_entity.pdbx_description
1 polymer ?
#
loop_
_entity_poly.entity_id
_entity_poly.type
_entity_poly.pdbx_seq_one_letter_code
_entity_poly.pdbx_strand_id
1 'polypeptide(L)'
;MDWLAAPDYWLARLIFQRLLAAIYLIGFLVALDQFRPLLGERGLLPAPDFIRQVPFRRSPSLFYVRYSDRVLVGVATLGGALAFGALLGAPDLVPLPIAMLWWALLWALYLSIVNVGQTFYAFGWESLLCETGFLAIFLGAAGTAPSFAVIVLMRWLVFRVEFGAGLIKMRGDRCWRDLTCLYYHH
;
A
#
# COMPACT_ATOMS: atom_id res chain seq x y z
N MET A 1 16.15 26.56 -9.79
CA MET A 1 15.85 25.12 -9.97
C MET A 1 14.66 24.77 -9.06
N ASP A 2 13.67 25.65 -8.98
CA ASP A 2 12.68 25.65 -7.88
C ASP A 2 11.31 25.09 -8.28
N TRP A 3 11.14 24.70 -9.54
CA TRP A 3 9.88 24.17 -10.08
C TRP A 3 9.54 22.76 -9.58
N LEU A 4 10.52 22.03 -9.04
CA LEU A 4 10.30 20.71 -8.42
C LEU A 4 9.92 20.80 -6.94
N ALA A 5 10.09 21.96 -6.30
CA ALA A 5 9.70 22.18 -4.92
C ALA A 5 8.27 22.73 -4.86
N ALA A 6 7.43 22.14 -4.03
CA ALA A 6 6.04 22.55 -3.84
C ALA A 6 5.78 22.95 -2.38
N PRO A 7 6.38 24.06 -1.88
CA PRO A 7 6.35 24.42 -0.46
C PRO A 7 4.93 24.64 0.08
N ASP A 8 4.01 25.13 -0.74
CA ASP A 8 2.60 25.36 -0.36
C ASP A 8 1.82 24.06 -0.05
N TYR A 9 2.37 22.91 -0.43
CA TYR A 9 1.74 21.60 -0.22
C TYR A 9 2.15 20.93 1.10
N TRP A 10 2.83 21.63 2.01
CA TRP A 10 3.28 21.04 3.27
C TRP A 10 2.12 20.44 4.10
N LEU A 11 0.98 21.12 4.16
CA LEU A 11 -0.19 20.65 4.92
C LEU A 11 -0.83 19.44 4.25
N ALA A 12 -0.94 19.47 2.92
CA ALA A 12 -1.44 18.33 2.15
C ALA A 12 -0.54 17.11 2.32
N ARG A 13 0.80 17.28 2.26
CA ARG A 13 1.78 16.23 2.55
C ARG A 13 1.56 15.65 3.95
N LEU A 14 1.44 16.51 4.96
CA LEU A 14 1.27 16.10 6.35
C LEU A 14 0.00 15.26 6.53
N ILE A 15 -1.16 15.79 6.12
CA ILE A 15 -2.45 15.09 6.25
C ILE A 15 -2.41 13.76 5.48
N PHE A 16 -1.89 13.77 4.25
CA PHE A 16 -1.78 12.58 3.42
C PHE A 16 -0.92 11.50 4.08
N GLN A 17 0.26 11.84 4.60
CA GLN A 17 1.13 10.89 5.29
C GLN A 17 0.46 10.30 6.53
N ARG A 18 -0.28 11.10 7.30
CA ARG A 18 -1.01 10.62 8.49
C ARG A 18 -2.14 9.66 8.12
N LEU A 19 -2.94 10.00 7.11
CA LEU A 19 -4.02 9.12 6.64
C LEU A 19 -3.47 7.83 6.02
N LEU A 20 -2.40 7.91 5.24
CA LEU A 20 -1.74 6.74 4.67
C LEU A 20 -1.18 5.82 5.76
N ALA A 21 -0.55 6.39 6.79
CA ALA A 21 -0.07 5.64 7.95
C ALA A 21 -1.21 4.93 8.70
N ALA A 22 -2.37 5.58 8.86
CA ALA A 22 -3.56 4.95 9.45
C ALA A 22 -4.06 3.76 8.61
N ILE A 23 -4.11 3.90 7.28
CA ILE A 23 -4.51 2.82 6.37
C ILE A 23 -3.53 1.64 6.46
N TYR A 24 -2.22 1.91 6.47
CA TYR A 24 -1.22 0.87 6.68
C TYR A 24 -1.37 0.17 8.03
N LEU A 25 -1.62 0.92 9.10
CA LEU A 25 -1.85 0.36 10.42
C LEU A 25 -3.04 -0.61 10.40
N ILE A 26 -4.15 -0.20 9.78
CA ILE A 26 -5.33 -1.07 9.60
C ILE A 26 -4.94 -2.32 8.80
N GLY A 27 -4.23 -2.18 7.68
CA GLY A 27 -3.79 -3.32 6.86
C GLY A 27 -2.93 -4.32 7.62
N PHE A 28 -2.00 -3.85 8.47
CA PHE A 28 -1.19 -4.73 9.31
C PHE A 28 -2.00 -5.39 10.44
N LEU A 29 -2.96 -4.69 11.05
CA LEU A 29 -3.88 -5.27 12.02
C LEU A 29 -4.76 -6.36 11.40
N VAL A 30 -5.28 -6.12 10.19
CA VAL A 30 -6.01 -7.12 9.41
C VAL A 30 -5.13 -8.33 9.11
N ALA A 31 -3.86 -8.12 8.74
CA ALA A 31 -2.93 -9.22 8.54
C ALA A 31 -2.68 -10.03 9.83
N LEU A 32 -2.60 -9.39 10.99
CA LEU A 32 -2.45 -10.09 12.28
C LEU A 32 -3.66 -10.96 12.63
N ASP A 33 -4.86 -10.45 12.36
CA ASP A 33 -6.12 -11.10 12.71
C ASP A 33 -6.51 -12.20 11.71
N GLN A 34 -6.41 -11.91 10.41
CA GLN A 34 -7.02 -12.74 9.36
C GLN A 34 -6.03 -13.55 8.54
N PHE A 35 -4.76 -13.17 8.46
CA PHE A 35 -3.85 -13.83 7.52
C PHE A 35 -3.59 -15.30 7.90
N ARG A 36 -3.45 -15.64 9.18
CA ARG A 36 -3.19 -17.02 9.62
C ARG A 36 -4.29 -18.02 9.20
N PRO A 37 -5.58 -17.80 9.48
CA PRO A 37 -6.62 -18.73 9.04
C PRO A 37 -6.76 -18.79 7.50
N LEU A 38 -6.45 -17.71 6.79
CA LEU A 38 -6.59 -17.66 5.33
C LEU A 38 -5.40 -18.25 4.58
N LEU A 39 -4.18 -17.87 4.96
CA LEU A 39 -2.93 -18.04 4.21
C LEU A 39 -1.76 -18.56 5.07
N GLY A 40 -2.00 -18.82 6.36
CA GLY A 40 -1.00 -19.37 7.28
C GLY A 40 -0.47 -20.75 6.86
N GLU A 41 0.42 -21.33 7.67
CA GLU A 41 0.97 -22.68 7.42
C GLU A 41 -0.12 -23.75 7.27
N ARG A 42 -1.28 -23.54 7.89
CA ARG A 42 -2.45 -24.42 7.84
C ARG A 42 -3.72 -23.66 7.40
N GLY A 43 -3.55 -22.57 6.66
CA GLY A 43 -4.65 -21.76 6.15
C GLY A 43 -5.40 -22.42 4.99
N LEU A 44 -6.45 -21.76 4.51
CA LEU A 44 -7.22 -22.21 3.33
C LEU A 44 -6.36 -22.28 2.06
N LEU A 45 -5.46 -21.31 1.89
CA LEU A 45 -4.50 -21.23 0.78
C LEU A 45 -3.08 -21.06 1.34
N PRO A 46 -2.41 -22.12 1.82
CA PRO A 46 -1.15 -21.99 2.53
C PRO A 46 -0.06 -21.24 1.75
N ALA A 47 0.43 -20.12 2.29
CA ALA A 47 1.52 -19.35 1.71
C ALA A 47 2.81 -20.17 1.46
N PRO A 48 3.21 -21.16 2.30
CA PRO A 48 4.37 -22.01 2.01
C PRO A 48 4.27 -22.73 0.66
N ASP A 49 3.09 -23.21 0.30
CA ASP A 49 2.89 -23.95 -0.94
C ASP A 49 2.94 -23.02 -2.15
N PHE A 50 2.43 -21.80 -2.01
CA PHE A 50 2.56 -20.75 -3.03
C PHE A 50 4.03 -20.36 -3.27
N ILE A 51 4.78 -20.10 -2.20
CA ILE A 51 6.20 -19.68 -2.27
C ILE A 51 7.06 -20.76 -2.95
N ARG A 52 6.75 -22.05 -2.75
CA ARG A 52 7.44 -23.17 -3.41
C ARG A 52 7.16 -23.23 -4.92
N GLN A 53 5.99 -22.78 -5.35
CA GLN A 53 5.54 -22.89 -6.75
C GLN A 53 5.84 -21.64 -7.57
N VAL A 54 5.83 -20.46 -6.95
CA VAL A 54 6.01 -19.18 -7.64
C VAL A 54 7.43 -18.67 -7.41
N PRO A 55 8.19 -18.34 -8.47
CA PRO A 55 9.55 -17.82 -8.29
C PRO A 55 9.54 -16.39 -7.73
N PHE A 56 10.51 -16.07 -6.88
CA PHE A 56 10.70 -14.75 -6.25
C PHE A 56 10.62 -13.58 -7.26
N ARG A 57 11.12 -13.75 -8.49
CA ARG A 57 11.09 -12.70 -9.52
C ARG A 57 9.67 -12.28 -9.93
N ARG A 58 8.67 -13.14 -9.75
CA ARG A 58 7.25 -12.84 -10.04
C ARG A 58 6.49 -12.33 -8.82
N SER A 59 6.96 -12.67 -7.62
CA SER A 59 6.33 -12.31 -6.36
C SER A 59 7.40 -12.04 -5.30
N PRO A 60 8.09 -10.89 -5.36
CA PRO A 60 9.19 -10.60 -4.45
C PRO A 60 8.67 -10.39 -3.03
N SER A 61 9.13 -11.19 -2.07
CA SER A 61 8.69 -11.10 -0.67
C SER A 61 9.81 -11.54 0.27
N LEU A 62 9.85 -10.94 1.47
CA LEU A 62 10.74 -11.36 2.56
C LEU A 62 10.52 -12.83 2.96
N PHE A 63 9.32 -13.36 2.74
CA PHE A 63 8.96 -14.73 3.11
C PHE A 63 9.66 -15.82 2.30
N TYR A 64 10.33 -15.47 1.19
CA TYR A 64 11.18 -16.41 0.44
C TYR A 64 12.47 -16.79 1.20
N VAL A 65 12.93 -15.96 2.12
CA VAL A 65 14.07 -16.31 2.99
C VAL A 65 13.65 -17.41 3.97
N ARG A 66 12.51 -17.19 4.63
CA ARG A 66 11.86 -18.18 5.50
C ARG A 66 10.42 -17.74 5.77
N TYR A 67 9.48 -18.63 5.53
CA TYR A 67 8.11 -18.45 5.99
C TYR A 67 7.85 -19.23 7.29
N SER A 68 7.14 -18.60 8.22
CA SER A 68 6.37 -19.26 9.28
C SER A 68 5.33 -18.28 9.82
N ASP A 69 4.28 -18.79 10.48
CA ASP A 69 3.23 -17.93 11.07
C ASP A 69 3.78 -17.01 12.17
N ARG A 70 4.94 -17.33 12.75
CA ARG A 70 5.66 -16.46 13.70
C ARG A 70 6.39 -15.32 12.98
N VAL A 71 7.05 -15.62 11.86
CA VAL A 71 7.71 -14.59 11.04
C VAL A 71 6.67 -13.62 10.49
N LEU A 72 5.54 -14.12 10.00
CA LEU A 72 4.40 -13.29 9.58
C LEU A 72 3.95 -12.33 10.69
N VAL A 73 3.72 -12.82 11.91
CA VAL A 73 3.31 -11.96 13.02
C VAL A 73 4.40 -10.96 13.37
N GLY A 74 5.67 -11.34 13.34
CA GLY A 74 6.78 -10.40 13.52
C GLY A 74 6.77 -9.29 12.48
N VAL A 75 6.61 -9.64 11.19
CA VAL A 75 6.52 -8.71 10.07
C VAL A 75 5.33 -7.76 10.23
N ALA A 76 4.14 -8.29 10.53
CA ALA A 76 2.94 -7.49 10.66
C ALA A 76 2.94 -6.61 11.93
N THR A 77 3.50 -7.10 13.05
CA THR A 77 3.65 -6.32 14.28
C THR A 77 4.67 -5.18 14.09
N LEU A 78 5.82 -5.46 13.45
CA LEU A 78 6.80 -4.44 13.12
C LEU A 78 6.21 -3.39 12.15
N GLY A 79 5.52 -3.84 11.11
CA GLY A 79 4.83 -2.96 10.17
C GLY A 79 3.78 -2.09 10.86
N GLY A 80 2.97 -2.67 11.74
CA GLY A 80 2.00 -1.95 12.57
C GLY A 80 2.66 -0.92 13.49
N ALA A 81 3.77 -1.26 14.15
CA ALA A 81 4.52 -0.33 14.99
C ALA A 81 5.11 0.85 14.19
N LEU A 82 5.68 0.58 13.01
CA LEU A 82 6.19 1.62 12.10
C LEU A 82 5.04 2.52 11.59
N ALA A 83 3.89 1.93 11.26
CA ALA A 83 2.71 2.66 10.80
C ALA A 83 2.13 3.53 11.92
N PHE A 84 2.06 3.02 13.14
CA PHE A 84 1.66 3.79 14.31
C PHE A 84 2.63 4.96 14.59
N GLY A 85 3.93 4.72 14.50
CA GLY A 85 4.93 5.80 14.61
C GLY A 85 4.77 6.86 13.51
N ALA A 86 4.50 6.45 12.27
CA ALA A 86 4.22 7.36 11.17
C ALA A 86 2.93 8.18 11.36
N LEU A 87 1.90 7.57 11.96
CA LEU A 87 0.66 8.23 12.34
C LEU A 87 0.88 9.28 13.44
N LEU A 88 1.82 9.05 14.36
CA LEU A 88 2.20 10.03 15.38
C LEU A 88 3.21 11.08 14.86
N GLY A 89 3.79 10.87 13.69
CA GLY A 89 4.75 11.79 13.09
C GLY A 89 6.22 11.55 13.37
N ALA A 90 6.60 10.36 13.82
CA ALA A 90 8.00 10.00 14.02
C ALA A 90 8.90 10.23 12.77
N PRO A 91 8.46 9.92 11.51
CA PRO A 91 9.27 10.18 10.32
C PRO A 91 9.56 11.66 10.07
N ASP A 92 8.75 12.57 10.60
CA ASP A 92 8.95 14.01 10.44
C ASP A 92 10.02 14.57 11.39
N LEU A 93 10.41 13.80 12.41
CA LEU A 93 11.40 14.20 13.43
C LEU A 93 12.83 13.78 13.08
N VAL A 94 13.01 12.95 12.07
CA VAL A 94 14.31 12.38 11.69
C VAL A 94 14.83 12.99 10.38
N PRO A 95 16.14 12.91 10.12
CA PRO A 95 16.71 13.32 8.84
C PRO A 95 16.03 12.63 7.64
N LEU A 96 15.94 13.33 6.51
CA LEU A 96 15.25 12.86 5.30
C LEU A 96 15.61 11.41 4.90
N PRO A 97 16.88 10.97 4.85
CA PRO A 97 17.20 9.59 4.48
C PRO A 97 16.59 8.54 5.43
N ILE A 98 16.48 8.87 6.72
CA ILE A 98 15.88 7.98 7.73
C ILE A 98 14.36 7.96 7.58
N ALA A 99 13.74 9.11 7.28
CA ALA A 99 12.31 9.18 6.97
C ALA A 99 11.97 8.36 5.71
N MET A 100 12.78 8.47 4.65
CA MET A 100 12.63 7.67 3.43
C MET A 100 12.77 6.19 3.73
N LEU A 101 13.77 5.79 4.53
CA LEU A 101 13.96 4.41 4.95
C LEU A 101 12.75 3.90 5.76
N TRP A 102 12.18 4.73 6.63
CA TRP A 102 10.98 4.38 7.40
C TRP A 102 9.81 3.99 6.49
N TRP A 103 9.49 4.85 5.52
CA TRP A 103 8.46 4.58 4.53
C TRP A 103 8.80 3.38 3.65
N ALA A 104 10.08 3.21 3.27
CA ALA A 104 10.53 2.08 2.46
C ALA A 104 10.41 0.75 3.20
N LEU A 105 10.74 0.69 4.50
CA LEU A 105 10.56 -0.48 5.33
C LEU A 105 9.07 -0.83 5.46
N LEU A 106 8.24 0.17 5.76
CA LEU A 106 6.80 0.00 5.88
C LEU A 106 6.17 -0.52 4.58
N TRP A 107 6.57 0.05 3.43
CA TRP A 107 6.21 -0.44 2.11
C TRP A 107 6.68 -1.88 1.86
N ALA A 108 7.96 -2.20 2.12
CA ALA A 108 8.53 -3.51 1.84
C ALA A 108 7.90 -4.63 2.70
N LEU A 109 7.59 -4.33 3.97
CA LEU A 109 6.91 -5.26 4.86
C LEU A 109 5.49 -5.55 4.35
N TYR A 110 4.74 -4.53 3.95
CA TYR A 110 3.39 -4.70 3.43
C TYR A 110 3.38 -5.42 2.09
N LEU A 111 4.25 -4.99 1.16
CA LEU A 111 4.41 -5.64 -0.15
C LEU A 111 4.74 -7.13 0.02
N SER A 112 5.55 -7.48 1.01
CA SER A 112 5.87 -8.88 1.30
C SER A 112 4.64 -9.71 1.67
N ILE A 113 3.67 -9.13 2.38
CA ILE A 113 2.39 -9.76 2.73
C ILE A 113 1.50 -9.88 1.48
N VAL A 114 1.33 -8.78 0.74
CA VAL A 114 0.49 -8.75 -0.47
C VAL A 114 0.95 -9.77 -1.50
N ASN A 115 2.26 -9.87 -1.73
CA ASN A 115 2.82 -10.74 -2.76
C ASN A 115 2.61 -12.24 -2.49
N VAL A 116 2.44 -12.65 -1.23
CA VAL A 116 2.08 -14.04 -0.87
C VAL A 116 0.59 -14.22 -0.58
N GLY A 117 -0.19 -13.14 -0.65
CA GLY A 117 -1.58 -13.09 -0.21
C GLY A 117 -2.61 -13.70 -1.16
N GLN A 118 -2.18 -14.17 -2.34
CA GLN A 118 -2.98 -14.93 -3.32
C GLN A 118 -4.36 -14.26 -3.57
N THR A 119 -5.44 -15.04 -3.64
CA THR A 119 -6.79 -14.55 -3.93
C THR A 119 -7.30 -13.54 -2.89
N PHE A 120 -6.93 -13.68 -1.62
CA PHE A 120 -7.40 -12.80 -0.55
C PHE A 120 -6.81 -11.38 -0.63
N TYR A 121 -5.63 -11.23 -1.25
CA TYR A 121 -4.98 -9.95 -1.49
C TYR A 121 -4.94 -9.55 -2.98
N ALA A 122 -5.69 -10.25 -3.84
CA ALA A 122 -5.71 -9.99 -5.28
C ALA A 122 -6.55 -8.77 -5.68
N PHE A 123 -7.28 -8.17 -4.73
CA PHE A 123 -8.14 -7.02 -5.02
C PHE A 123 -7.31 -5.75 -5.25
N GLY A 124 -7.79 -4.86 -6.12
CA GLY A 124 -7.05 -3.66 -6.55
C GLY A 124 -6.70 -2.67 -5.44
N TRP A 125 -7.31 -2.76 -4.26
CA TRP A 125 -6.97 -1.91 -3.12
C TRP A 125 -5.57 -2.21 -2.56
N GLU A 126 -5.14 -3.47 -2.59
CA GLU A 126 -3.85 -3.88 -2.05
C GLU A 126 -2.68 -3.42 -2.93
N SER A 127 -2.84 -3.54 -4.25
CA SER A 127 -1.90 -2.99 -5.20
C SER A 127 -1.88 -1.46 -5.14
N LEU A 128 -3.05 -0.81 -4.99
CA LEU A 128 -3.15 0.63 -4.83
C LEU A 128 -2.38 1.13 -3.59
N LEU A 129 -2.53 0.46 -2.45
CA LEU A 129 -1.80 0.80 -1.23
C LEU A 129 -0.29 0.62 -1.41
N CYS A 130 0.15 -0.46 -2.06
CA CYS A 130 1.56 -0.68 -2.38
C CYS A 130 2.13 0.41 -3.30
N GLU A 131 1.41 0.79 -4.35
CA GLU A 131 1.83 1.86 -5.26
C GLU A 131 1.89 3.22 -4.55
N THR A 132 0.88 3.52 -3.73
CA THR A 132 0.80 4.76 -2.96
C THR A 132 1.93 4.85 -1.93
N GLY A 133 2.20 3.76 -1.22
CA GLY A 133 3.30 3.70 -0.25
C GLY A 133 4.67 3.81 -0.90
N PHE A 134 4.87 3.24 -2.09
CA PHE A 134 6.11 3.43 -2.84
C PHE A 134 6.36 4.91 -3.15
N LEU A 135 5.33 5.62 -3.63
CA LEU A 135 5.44 7.05 -3.89
C LEU A 135 5.66 7.87 -2.60
N ALA A 136 5.09 7.45 -1.48
CA ALA A 136 5.24 8.11 -0.19
C ALA A 136 6.69 8.14 0.33
N ILE A 137 7.53 7.18 -0.08
CA ILE A 137 8.98 7.17 0.21
C ILE A 137 9.63 8.48 -0.21
N PHE A 138 9.18 9.07 -1.33
CA PHE A 138 9.80 10.24 -1.94
C PHE A 138 9.09 11.57 -1.60
N LEU A 139 8.08 11.53 -0.72
CA LEU A 139 7.24 12.70 -0.43
C LEU A 139 7.92 13.73 0.49
N GLY A 140 8.95 13.31 1.24
CA GLY A 140 9.75 14.17 2.12
C GLY A 140 9.28 14.22 3.58
N ALA A 141 10.16 14.76 4.45
CA ALA A 141 9.94 14.98 5.88
C ALA A 141 9.57 16.46 6.16
N ALA A 142 9.25 16.81 7.43
CA ALA A 142 8.85 18.17 7.85
C ALA A 142 9.70 19.32 7.28
N GLY A 143 11.02 19.18 7.34
CA GLY A 143 11.96 20.22 6.86
C GLY A 143 12.24 20.20 5.36
N THR A 144 11.60 19.34 4.58
CA THR A 144 11.86 19.18 3.15
C THR A 144 10.66 19.64 2.33
N ALA A 145 10.89 20.49 1.33
CA ALA A 145 9.85 20.86 0.39
C ALA A 145 9.34 19.59 -0.34
N PRO A 146 8.02 19.35 -0.37
CA PRO A 146 7.46 18.23 -1.12
C PRO A 146 7.87 18.29 -2.59
N SER A 147 8.17 17.13 -3.19
CA SER A 147 8.50 17.05 -4.62
C SER A 147 7.23 17.18 -5.46
N PHE A 148 7.18 18.19 -6.33
CA PHE A 148 6.07 18.42 -7.26
C PHE A 148 5.85 17.22 -8.18
N ALA A 149 6.93 16.56 -8.62
CA ALA A 149 6.84 15.35 -9.45
C ALA A 149 6.08 14.23 -8.72
N VAL A 150 6.34 14.02 -7.43
CA VAL A 150 5.64 13.01 -6.62
C VAL A 150 4.17 13.39 -6.45
N ILE A 151 3.86 14.67 -6.26
CA ILE A 151 2.46 15.15 -6.20
C ILE A 151 1.72 14.85 -7.51
N VAL A 152 2.35 15.07 -8.66
CA VAL A 152 1.77 14.74 -9.97
C VAL A 152 1.56 13.24 -10.11
N LEU A 153 2.50 12.40 -9.67
CA LEU A 153 2.35 10.95 -9.68
C LEU A 153 1.22 10.47 -8.77
N MET A 154 1.05 11.09 -7.59
CA MET A 154 -0.09 10.81 -6.70
C MET A 154 -1.42 11.18 -7.36
N ARG A 155 -1.48 12.35 -8.01
CA ARG A 155 -2.68 12.77 -8.78
C ARG A 155 -2.98 11.83 -9.94
N TRP A 156 -1.95 11.39 -10.65
CA TRP A 156 -2.07 10.40 -11.71
C TRP A 156 -2.61 9.07 -11.19
N LEU A 157 -2.12 8.61 -10.03
CA LEU A 157 -2.60 7.40 -9.38
C LEU A 157 -4.10 7.50 -9.05
N VAL A 158 -4.56 8.61 -8.47
CA VAL A 158 -5.99 8.86 -8.20
C VAL A 158 -6.79 8.89 -9.49
N PHE A 159 -6.33 9.63 -10.50
CA PHE A 159 -6.99 9.68 -11.81
C PHE A 159 -7.14 8.28 -12.41
N ARG A 160 -6.08 7.48 -12.42
CA ARG A 160 -6.09 6.12 -12.99
C ARG A 160 -7.08 5.21 -12.26
N VAL A 161 -7.20 5.33 -10.95
CA VAL A 161 -8.18 4.53 -10.16
C VAL A 161 -9.61 4.90 -10.54
N GLU A 162 -9.97 6.18 -10.46
CA GLU A 162 -11.33 6.64 -10.73
C GLU A 162 -11.73 6.41 -12.19
N PHE A 163 -10.84 6.79 -13.11
CA PHE A 163 -11.06 6.60 -14.53
C PHE A 163 -11.09 5.11 -14.90
N GLY A 164 -10.20 4.30 -14.33
CA GLY A 164 -10.15 2.85 -14.55
C GLY A 164 -11.43 2.15 -14.08
N ALA A 165 -11.96 2.53 -12.91
CA ALA A 165 -13.24 2.03 -12.41
C ALA A 165 -14.38 2.35 -13.39
N GLY A 166 -14.41 3.57 -13.95
CA GLY A 166 -15.36 3.95 -15.00
C GLY A 166 -15.22 3.12 -16.28
N LEU A 167 -13.99 2.89 -16.76
CA LEU A 167 -13.73 2.09 -17.96
C LEU A 167 -14.16 0.63 -17.80
N ILE A 168 -13.98 0.04 -16.61
CA ILE A 168 -14.45 -1.33 -16.33
C ILE A 168 -15.97 -1.41 -16.45
N LYS A 169 -16.70 -0.42 -15.93
CA LYS A 169 -18.17 -0.32 -16.07
C LYS A 169 -18.59 -0.19 -17.54
N MET A 170 -17.97 0.72 -18.28
CA MET A 170 -18.25 0.95 -19.71
C MET A 170 -17.99 -0.30 -20.57
N ARG A 171 -16.99 -1.11 -20.21
CA ARG A 171 -16.68 -2.39 -20.87
C ARG A 171 -17.65 -3.51 -20.48
N GLY A 172 -18.08 -3.55 -19.22
CA GLY A 172 -18.78 -4.68 -18.63
C GLY A 172 -20.21 -4.88 -19.12
N ASP A 173 -20.96 -3.80 -19.36
CA ASP A 173 -22.37 -3.88 -19.74
C ASP A 173 -22.77 -2.72 -20.66
N ARG A 174 -23.79 -2.92 -21.50
CA ARG A 174 -24.43 -1.85 -22.28
C ARG A 174 -25.20 -0.88 -21.38
N CYS A 175 -25.77 -1.31 -20.25
CA CYS A 175 -26.52 -0.43 -19.34
C CYS A 175 -25.70 0.82 -18.91
N TRP A 176 -24.38 0.69 -18.75
CA TRP A 176 -23.48 1.79 -18.38
C TRP A 176 -23.27 2.76 -19.55
N ARG A 177 -23.29 2.26 -20.79
CA ARG A 177 -23.20 3.06 -22.01
C ARG A 177 -24.52 3.74 -22.34
N ASP A 178 -25.63 3.07 -22.07
CA ASP A 178 -26.98 3.55 -22.30
C ASP A 178 -27.49 4.42 -21.13
N LEU A 179 -26.67 4.62 -20.08
CA LEU A 179 -26.95 5.41 -18.87
C LEU A 179 -28.17 4.93 -18.06
N THR A 180 -28.55 3.65 -18.19
CA THR A 180 -29.70 3.05 -17.51
C THR A 180 -29.32 2.26 -16.26
N CYS A 181 -28.03 2.05 -16.00
CA CYS A 181 -27.59 1.10 -14.97
C CYS A 181 -27.99 1.51 -13.53
N LEU A 182 -28.13 2.80 -13.23
CA LEU A 182 -28.59 3.29 -11.91
C LEU A 182 -30.09 3.07 -11.65
N TYR A 183 -30.85 2.59 -12.62
CA TYR A 183 -32.24 2.17 -12.38
C TYR A 183 -32.34 0.84 -11.65
N TYR A 184 -31.26 0.05 -11.67
CA TYR A 184 -31.26 -1.33 -11.17
C TYR A 184 -30.12 -1.62 -10.18
N HIS A 185 -29.00 -0.92 -10.31
CA HIS A 185 -27.83 -1.09 -9.44
C HIS A 185 -27.63 0.19 -8.62
N HIS A 186 -27.98 0.14 -7.33
CA HIS A 186 -27.75 1.18 -6.33
C HIS A 186 -26.58 0.79 -5.43
#